data_AF-A0A835VYQ9-F1
#
_entry.id   AF-A0A835VYQ9-F1
#
_cell.length_a   1.000
_cell.length_b   1.000
_cell.length_c   1.000
_cell.angle_alpha   90.00
_cell.angle_beta   90.00
_cell.angle_gamma   90.00
#
_symmetry.space_group_name_H-M   'P 1'
#
loop_
_entity.id
_entity.type
_entity.pdbx_description
1 polymer ?
#
loop_
_entity_poly.entity_id
_entity_poly.type
_entity_poly.pdbx_seq_one_letter_code
_entity_poly.pdbx_strand_id
1 'polypeptide(L)'
;MLQRACGVPSRGGSRASAAKDIWLQTNSKAAFQAALESGAVSAHVFGPEPAQRQLAAAWGGLARFRALQLDERGLLSEAAAGEAGGEAAGAGQQPQPQQLEAVGEVVRVDGADAARALEARVQRLARSSSSTSGSGGSSSSSGSSSSGSSAASGAGEWVLVLDASDWKVIPAENLVALAQNASTAAAGGGAGAGPLRLLAAAGCAADARLMLEALQEGTAGVLLRTDDPAQVRELVSYVRRRAAEEAGGAGSALGYQSARVTAVRSLGMGDRACVDLAGLLQPGEGLLVGSFARCLALVHSECDESAYIASRPFRVNAGPVHAYVAAPGGRTRYLSELASGAEVAVADPQGRTRTALVGRVKIERRPLVLVEVETADGARHSLMLQNAETVKLVGPQTGSGSSSSSSSSSGGDGSSSSSGGGRSWRAISVSALQPGDCVYVLLQAAARHTGIAIEEFVVEK
;
A
#
# COMPACT_ATOMS: atom_id res chain seq x y z
N MET A 1 -33.03 9.73 -24.46
CA MET A 1 -31.68 9.26 -24.86
C MET A 1 -30.70 10.15 -24.12
N LEU A 2 -30.17 9.82 -22.93
CA LEU A 2 -29.29 8.70 -22.63
C LEU A 2 -29.40 8.39 -21.12
N GLN A 3 -30.07 7.29 -20.78
CA GLN A 3 -29.77 6.50 -19.60
C GLN A 3 -28.69 5.49 -20.01
N ARG A 4 -27.49 5.57 -19.44
CA ARG A 4 -26.59 4.41 -19.34
C ARG A 4 -25.88 4.46 -18.00
N ALA A 5 -26.42 3.65 -17.09
CA ALA A 5 -25.78 2.93 -16.01
C ALA A 5 -24.24 3.03 -15.98
N CYS A 6 -23.72 3.87 -15.07
CA CYS A 6 -22.43 3.61 -14.45
C CYS A 6 -22.64 2.57 -13.36
N GLY A 7 -22.71 1.30 -13.77
CA GLY A 7 -22.57 0.19 -12.84
C GLY A 7 -21.18 0.24 -12.23
N VAL A 8 -21.11 0.50 -10.92
CA VAL A 8 -19.91 0.25 -10.12
C VAL A 8 -19.60 -1.24 -10.26
N PRO A 9 -18.42 -1.66 -10.75
CA PRO A 9 -18.10 -3.07 -10.79
C PRO A 9 -18.03 -3.59 -9.36
N SER A 10 -18.95 -4.50 -9.00
CA SER A 10 -18.83 -5.34 -7.82
C SER A 10 -17.62 -6.26 -8.02
N ARG A 11 -16.44 -5.84 -7.54
CA ARG A 11 -15.26 -6.71 -7.47
C ARG A 11 -15.43 -7.71 -6.32
N GLY A 12 -16.26 -8.73 -6.56
CA GLY A 12 -16.20 -9.99 -5.84
C GLY A 12 -15.06 -10.83 -6.41
N GLY A 13 -13.89 -10.76 -5.77
CA GLY A 13 -12.71 -11.51 -6.16
C GLY A 13 -11.43 -10.76 -5.79
N SER A 14 -11.13 -10.66 -4.49
CA SER A 14 -9.80 -10.27 -4.03
C SER A 14 -8.82 -11.38 -4.43
N ARG A 15 -8.20 -11.24 -5.60
CA ARG A 15 -6.97 -11.98 -5.91
C ARG A 15 -5.92 -11.36 -4.99
N ALA A 16 -5.53 -12.07 -3.94
CA ALA A 16 -4.46 -11.61 -3.06
C ALA A 16 -3.24 -11.24 -3.93
N SER A 17 -2.83 -9.97 -3.89
CA SER A 17 -1.63 -9.52 -4.58
C SER A 17 -0.45 -10.35 -4.06
N ALA A 18 0.35 -10.93 -4.96
CA ALA A 18 1.56 -11.63 -4.55
C ALA A 18 2.47 -10.67 -3.76
N ALA A 19 3.15 -11.17 -2.73
CA ALA A 19 4.02 -10.36 -1.89
C ALA A 19 5.06 -9.62 -2.76
N LYS A 20 5.25 -8.33 -2.47
CA LYS A 20 6.22 -7.49 -3.18
C LYS A 20 7.64 -7.81 -2.70
N ASP A 21 8.53 -8.10 -3.64
CA ASP A 21 9.94 -8.35 -3.32
C ASP A 21 10.72 -7.05 -3.14
N ILE A 22 11.64 -7.05 -2.18
CA ILE A 22 12.63 -6.00 -2.00
C ILE A 22 14.00 -6.61 -2.18
N TRP A 23 14.71 -6.18 -3.21
CA TRP A 23 16.12 -6.48 -3.43
C TRP A 23 16.95 -5.25 -3.09
N LEU A 24 18.14 -5.45 -2.54
CA LEU A 24 19.04 -4.35 -2.17
C LEU A 24 20.38 -4.47 -2.89
N GLN A 25 20.85 -3.36 -3.46
CA GLN A 25 22.24 -3.17 -3.87
C GLN A 25 22.81 -2.01 -3.05
N THR A 26 23.87 -2.29 -2.28
CA THR A 26 24.48 -1.32 -1.37
C THR A 26 25.96 -1.60 -1.16
N ASN A 27 26.74 -0.55 -0.93
CA ASN A 27 28.12 -0.61 -0.44
C ASN A 27 28.20 -0.28 1.06
N SER A 28 27.10 0.16 1.66
CA SER A 28 27.02 0.60 3.05
C SER A 28 26.69 -0.55 4.00
N LYS A 29 27.61 -0.83 4.95
CA LYS A 29 27.37 -1.79 6.04
C LYS A 29 26.11 -1.44 6.84
N ALA A 30 25.83 -0.15 7.03
CA ALA A 30 24.66 0.29 7.80
C ALA A 30 23.34 0.03 7.06
N ALA A 31 23.28 0.32 5.76
CA ALA A 31 22.10 0.01 4.94
C ALA A 31 21.85 -1.49 4.84
N PHE A 32 22.94 -2.26 4.69
CA PHE A 32 22.90 -3.71 4.69
C PHE A 32 22.41 -4.30 6.03
N GLN A 33 22.90 -3.80 7.16
CA GLN A 33 22.43 -4.22 8.49
C GLN A 33 20.95 -3.92 8.68
N ALA A 34 20.48 -2.73 8.27
CA ALA A 34 19.06 -2.38 8.32
C ALA A 34 18.19 -3.34 7.50
N ALA A 35 18.67 -3.79 6.34
CA ALA A 35 17.98 -4.79 5.53
C ALA A 35 17.90 -6.15 6.21
N LEU A 36 19.00 -6.63 6.80
CA LEU A 36 19.03 -7.89 7.55
C LEU A 36 18.10 -7.88 8.77
N GLU A 37 18.17 -6.84 9.58
CA GLU A 37 17.32 -6.66 10.76
C GLU A 37 15.85 -6.59 10.38
N SER A 38 15.54 -6.02 9.21
CA SER A 38 14.19 -5.96 8.72
C SER A 38 13.63 -7.36 8.41
N GLY A 39 14.41 -8.28 7.87
CA GLY A 39 13.94 -9.58 7.37
C GLY A 39 12.95 -9.50 6.20
N ALA A 40 12.78 -8.33 5.58
CA ALA A 40 11.89 -8.12 4.44
C ALA A 40 12.63 -8.08 3.08
N VAL A 41 13.96 -7.91 3.10
CA VAL A 41 14.79 -7.92 1.90
C VAL A 41 15.09 -9.37 1.51
N SER A 42 14.58 -9.80 0.35
CA SER A 42 14.65 -11.19 -0.10
C SER A 42 15.93 -11.53 -0.85
N ALA A 43 16.59 -10.53 -1.45
CA ALA A 43 17.87 -10.69 -2.13
C ALA A 43 18.80 -9.48 -1.97
N HIS A 44 20.10 -9.75 -1.94
CA HIS A 44 21.14 -8.73 -2.08
C HIS A 44 21.84 -8.92 -3.43
N VAL A 45 21.96 -7.83 -4.18
CA VAL A 45 22.63 -7.80 -5.48
C VAL A 45 24.01 -7.19 -5.30
N PHE A 46 25.04 -7.99 -5.58
CA PHE A 46 26.44 -7.61 -5.53
C PHE A 46 26.92 -7.21 -6.92
N GLY A 47 27.64 -6.10 -7.01
CA GLY A 47 28.17 -5.58 -8.28
C GLY A 47 29.29 -6.46 -8.88
N PRO A 48 29.73 -6.14 -10.11
CA PRO A 48 30.75 -6.89 -10.82
C PRO A 48 32.18 -6.69 -10.24
N GLU A 49 32.36 -5.73 -9.34
CA GLU A 49 33.67 -5.42 -8.76
C GLU A 49 34.26 -6.62 -8.01
N PRO A 50 35.59 -6.86 -8.05
CA PRO A 50 36.21 -8.01 -7.38
C PRO A 50 35.87 -8.13 -5.89
N ALA A 51 35.81 -7.01 -5.17
CA ALA A 51 35.45 -6.98 -3.75
C ALA A 51 34.00 -7.41 -3.50
N GLN A 52 33.08 -6.97 -4.36
CA GLN A 52 31.65 -7.33 -4.32
C GLN A 52 31.47 -8.82 -4.65
N ARG A 53 32.23 -9.36 -5.61
CA ARG A 53 32.24 -10.81 -5.94
C ARG A 53 32.71 -11.68 -4.80
N GLN A 54 33.79 -11.28 -4.11
CA GLN A 54 34.28 -12.01 -2.93
C GLN A 54 33.24 -11.98 -1.80
N LEU A 55 32.58 -10.83 -1.60
CA LEU A 55 31.53 -10.70 -0.60
C LEU A 55 30.32 -11.58 -0.94
N ALA A 56 29.90 -11.60 -2.21
CA ALA A 56 28.81 -12.47 -2.68
C ALA A 56 29.12 -13.95 -2.39
N ALA A 57 30.33 -14.42 -2.71
CA ALA A 57 30.75 -15.81 -2.49
C ALA A 57 30.83 -16.18 -1.00
N ALA A 58 31.36 -15.29 -0.17
CA ALA A 58 31.45 -15.49 1.28
C ALA A 58 30.08 -15.54 1.98
N TRP A 59 29.04 -15.02 1.33
CA TRP A 59 27.69 -14.90 1.87
C TRP A 59 26.68 -15.79 1.14
N GLY A 60 27.12 -16.49 0.08
CA GLY A 60 26.33 -17.48 -0.63
C GLY A 60 25.89 -18.60 0.30
N GLY A 61 24.60 -18.93 0.30
CA GLY A 61 24.03 -19.99 1.15
C GLY A 61 23.55 -19.56 2.54
N LEU A 62 23.60 -18.27 2.89
CA LEU A 62 22.96 -17.77 4.12
C LEU A 62 21.43 -17.82 4.02
N ALA A 63 20.76 -18.45 4.99
CA ALA A 63 19.31 -18.70 4.94
C ALA A 63 18.40 -17.45 5.04
N ARG A 64 18.96 -16.24 5.22
CA ARG A 64 18.18 -15.01 5.45
C ARG A 64 17.89 -14.19 4.19
N PHE A 65 18.67 -14.37 3.12
CA PHE A 65 18.47 -13.68 1.84
C PHE A 65 19.23 -14.40 0.71
N ARG A 66 18.82 -14.18 -0.54
CA ARG A 66 19.54 -14.67 -1.73
C ARG A 66 20.71 -13.75 -2.08
N ALA A 67 21.91 -14.29 -2.23
CA ALA A 67 23.08 -13.53 -2.68
C ALA A 67 23.19 -13.61 -4.20
N LEU A 68 22.87 -12.53 -4.90
CA LEU A 68 22.86 -12.47 -6.35
C LEU A 68 24.07 -11.70 -6.87
N GLN A 69 24.82 -12.29 -7.80
CA GLN A 69 25.94 -11.63 -8.46
C GLN A 69 25.48 -11.03 -9.79
N LEU A 70 25.74 -9.73 -9.96
CA LEU A 70 25.50 -8.98 -11.19
C LEU A 70 26.80 -8.89 -12.00
N ASP A 71 26.78 -9.32 -13.26
CA ASP A 71 27.92 -9.18 -14.16
C ASP A 71 27.89 -7.88 -14.99
N GLU A 72 28.97 -7.62 -15.75
CA GLU A 72 29.10 -6.44 -16.61
C GLU A 72 28.07 -6.40 -17.76
N ARG A 73 27.46 -7.54 -18.10
CA ARG A 73 26.44 -7.67 -19.14
C ARG A 73 25.03 -7.47 -18.59
N GLY A 74 24.89 -7.30 -17.27
CA GLY A 74 23.61 -7.18 -16.58
C GLY A 74 22.99 -8.52 -16.20
N LEU A 75 23.69 -9.65 -16.32
CA LEU A 75 23.16 -10.95 -15.94
C LEU A 75 23.19 -11.13 -14.42
N LEU A 76 22.12 -11.70 -13.86
CA LEU A 76 22.01 -12.04 -12.45
C LEU A 76 22.14 -13.55 -12.27
N SER A 77 23.00 -13.96 -11.35
CA SER A 77 23.25 -15.37 -11.02
C SER A 77 23.31 -15.57 -9.51
N GLU A 78 22.92 -16.75 -9.03
CA GLU A 78 23.10 -17.10 -7.61
C GLU A 78 24.59 -17.21 -7.29
N ALA A 79 25.01 -16.58 -6.19
CA ALA A 79 26.37 -16.74 -5.70
C ALA A 79 26.54 -18.18 -5.17
N ALA A 80 27.53 -18.90 -5.70
CA ALA A 80 27.91 -20.20 -5.14
C ALA A 80 28.33 -20.03 -3.67
N ALA A 81 27.85 -20.92 -2.80
CA ALA A 81 28.30 -20.96 -1.41
C ALA A 81 29.81 -21.29 -1.40
N GLY A 82 30.64 -20.31 -1.08
CA GLY A 82 32.06 -20.56 -0.85
C GLY A 82 32.24 -21.31 0.46
N GLU A 83 33.07 -22.36 0.49
CA GLU A 83 33.49 -22.99 1.73
C GLU A 83 34.09 -21.93 2.66
N ALA A 84 33.35 -21.59 3.72
CA ALA A 84 33.79 -20.61 4.70
C ALA A 84 35.02 -21.15 5.45
N GLY A 85 36.20 -20.64 5.09
CA GLY A 85 37.41 -20.67 5.92
C GLY A 85 38.07 -22.04 6.08
N GLY A 86 38.91 -22.42 5.12
CA GLY A 86 40.02 -23.36 5.32
C GLY A 86 41.32 -22.70 4.87
N GLU A 87 42.29 -22.57 5.76
CA GLU A 87 43.63 -22.05 5.46
C GLU A 87 44.27 -22.83 4.30
N ALA A 88 44.98 -22.09 3.44
CA ALA A 88 45.58 -22.58 2.22
C ALA A 88 46.58 -23.72 2.44
N ALA A 89 46.39 -24.84 1.75
CA ALA A 89 47.46 -25.75 1.38
C ALA A 89 47.10 -26.51 0.09
N GLY A 90 47.78 -26.17 -1.01
CA GLY A 90 47.71 -26.95 -2.26
C GLY A 90 47.82 -26.10 -3.52
N ALA A 91 49.04 -25.89 -4.01
CA ALA A 91 49.30 -25.29 -5.30
C ALA A 91 48.78 -26.19 -6.44
N GLY A 92 48.16 -25.60 -7.47
CA GLY A 92 48.22 -26.16 -8.82
C GLY A 92 46.92 -26.43 -9.58
N GLN A 93 45.79 -25.80 -9.25
CA GLN A 93 44.65 -25.74 -10.19
C GLN A 93 43.92 -24.41 -10.06
N GLN A 94 43.90 -23.63 -11.15
CA GLN A 94 42.96 -22.52 -11.28
C GLN A 94 41.54 -23.10 -11.15
N PRO A 95 40.68 -22.60 -10.25
CA PRO A 95 39.30 -23.08 -10.19
C PRO A 95 38.66 -22.79 -11.55
N GLN A 96 38.19 -23.83 -12.23
CA GLN A 96 37.37 -23.67 -13.42
C GLN A 96 36.15 -22.82 -13.03
N PRO A 97 35.74 -21.82 -13.85
CA PRO A 97 34.56 -21.03 -13.54
C PRO A 97 33.35 -21.97 -13.51
N GLN A 98 32.85 -22.27 -12.31
CA GLN A 98 31.54 -22.90 -12.17
C GLN A 98 30.54 -22.00 -12.90
N GLN A 99 29.86 -22.54 -13.91
CA GLN A 99 28.79 -21.83 -14.60
C GLN A 99 27.65 -21.63 -13.60
N LEU A 100 27.59 -20.43 -13.01
CA LEU A 100 26.50 -20.04 -12.13
C LEU A 100 25.21 -19.99 -12.95
N GLU A 101 24.15 -20.60 -12.44
CA GLU A 101 22.85 -20.61 -13.10
C GLU A 101 22.26 -19.19 -13.10
N ALA A 102 21.93 -18.69 -14.29
CA ALA A 102 21.34 -17.37 -14.45
C ALA A 102 19.88 -17.39 -13.98
N VAL A 103 19.54 -16.46 -13.08
CA VAL A 103 18.19 -16.34 -12.50
C VAL A 103 17.44 -15.11 -12.99
N GLY A 104 18.14 -14.23 -13.71
CA GLY A 104 17.55 -13.01 -14.21
C GLY A 104 18.55 -12.08 -14.87
N GLU A 105 18.11 -10.85 -15.08
CA GLU A 105 18.93 -9.79 -15.65
C GLU A 105 18.45 -8.40 -15.26
N VAL A 106 19.36 -7.44 -15.32
CA VAL A 106 19.11 -6.01 -15.19
C VAL A 106 19.26 -5.38 -16.57
N VAL A 107 18.17 -4.83 -17.10
CA VAL A 107 18.17 -4.16 -18.41
C VAL A 107 18.10 -2.66 -18.22
N ARG A 108 19.16 -1.98 -18.68
CA ARG A 108 19.15 -0.52 -18.76
C ARG A 108 18.26 -0.04 -19.89
N VAL A 109 17.44 0.96 -19.60
CA VAL A 109 16.48 1.52 -20.55
C VAL A 109 16.71 3.03 -20.66
N ASP A 110 17.41 3.41 -21.72
CA ASP A 110 17.70 4.81 -22.01
C ASP A 110 16.97 5.23 -23.30
N GLY A 111 15.94 6.07 -23.14
CA GLY A 111 15.16 6.60 -24.25
C GLY A 111 14.13 5.63 -24.86
N ALA A 112 13.38 6.14 -25.84
CA ALA A 112 12.20 5.46 -26.38
C ALA A 112 12.52 4.19 -27.20
N ASP A 113 13.67 4.13 -27.87
CA ASP A 113 14.07 2.96 -28.66
C ASP A 113 14.42 1.77 -27.77
N ALA A 114 15.15 2.00 -26.68
CA ALA A 114 15.45 0.98 -25.68
C ALA A 114 14.17 0.45 -25.02
N ALA A 115 13.21 1.34 -24.73
CA ALA A 115 11.91 0.96 -24.19
C ALA A 115 11.13 0.05 -25.17
N ARG A 116 11.06 0.40 -26.47
CA ARG A 116 10.41 -0.43 -27.49
C ARG A 116 11.11 -1.79 -27.67
N ALA A 117 12.45 -1.82 -27.64
CA ALA A 117 13.22 -3.05 -27.73
C ALA A 117 12.95 -3.99 -26.54
N LEU A 118 12.83 -3.41 -25.35
CA LEU A 118 12.48 -4.12 -24.13
C LEU A 118 11.04 -4.64 -24.15
N GLU A 119 10.05 -3.84 -24.59
CA GLU A 119 8.66 -4.30 -24.76
C GLU A 119 8.61 -5.51 -25.71
N ALA A 120 9.27 -5.44 -26.86
CA ALA A 120 9.35 -6.55 -27.81
C ALA A 120 10.03 -7.80 -27.20
N ARG A 121 11.00 -7.60 -26.29
CA ARG A 121 11.66 -8.68 -25.56
C ARG A 121 10.74 -9.32 -24.52
N VAL A 122 10.07 -8.53 -23.69
CA VAL A 122 9.09 -9.03 -22.72
C VAL A 122 7.98 -9.81 -23.43
N GLN A 123 7.49 -9.32 -24.56
CA GLN A 123 6.52 -10.05 -25.37
C GLN A 123 7.07 -11.38 -25.92
N ARG A 124 8.35 -11.46 -26.29
CA ARG A 124 8.97 -12.72 -26.71
C ARG A 124 9.08 -13.70 -25.56
N LEU A 125 9.56 -13.26 -24.40
CA LEU A 125 9.64 -14.07 -23.18
C LEU A 125 8.25 -14.60 -22.77
N ALA A 126 7.23 -13.74 -22.86
CA ALA A 126 5.83 -14.09 -22.61
C ALA A 126 5.22 -15.07 -23.62
N ARG A 127 5.74 -15.13 -24.86
CA ARG A 127 5.29 -16.06 -25.90
C ARG A 127 6.04 -17.38 -25.87
N SER A 128 7.34 -17.37 -25.57
CA SER A 128 8.14 -18.60 -25.40
C SER A 128 7.65 -19.46 -24.25
N SER A 129 7.06 -18.84 -23.22
CA SER A 129 6.36 -19.55 -22.14
C SER A 129 5.05 -20.23 -22.58
N SER A 130 4.46 -19.81 -23.71
CA SER A 130 3.20 -20.36 -24.25
C SER A 130 3.35 -21.36 -25.40
N SER A 131 4.50 -21.41 -26.09
CA SER A 131 4.65 -22.15 -27.35
C SER A 131 5.22 -23.57 -27.22
N THR A 132 5.43 -24.09 -26.01
CA THR A 132 5.98 -25.46 -25.80
C THR A 132 4.92 -26.57 -25.89
N SER A 133 3.64 -26.23 -26.15
CA SER A 133 2.61 -27.21 -26.49
C SER A 133 2.33 -27.23 -28.00
N GLY A 134 3.04 -28.10 -28.74
CA GLY A 134 2.67 -28.43 -30.12
C GLY A 134 3.85 -28.72 -31.03
N SER A 135 4.34 -29.97 -31.03
CA SER A 135 5.16 -30.47 -32.15
C SER A 135 4.29 -30.70 -33.39
N GLY A 136 4.75 -30.19 -34.54
CA GLY A 136 4.44 -30.74 -35.86
C GLY A 136 4.23 -29.70 -36.96
N GLY A 137 5.23 -29.51 -37.83
CA GLY A 137 5.03 -28.85 -39.13
C GLY A 137 6.27 -28.18 -39.71
N SER A 138 6.97 -28.89 -40.59
CA SER A 138 8.13 -28.45 -41.36
C SER A 138 7.81 -27.34 -42.37
N SER A 139 8.72 -26.37 -42.56
CA SER A 139 9.35 -26.03 -43.87
C SER A 139 10.15 -24.70 -43.84
N SER A 140 11.11 -24.65 -44.76
CA SER A 140 12.29 -23.80 -44.92
C SER A 140 12.07 -22.35 -45.39
N SER A 141 12.91 -21.39 -44.97
CA SER A 141 13.98 -20.79 -45.81
C SER A 141 14.60 -19.49 -45.23
N SER A 142 15.95 -19.47 -45.25
CA SER A 142 16.96 -18.40 -45.35
C SER A 142 16.70 -16.93 -44.96
N GLY A 143 17.59 -16.41 -44.09
CA GLY A 143 17.88 -14.98 -43.89
C GLY A 143 18.86 -14.72 -42.73
N SER A 144 19.97 -14.04 -43.02
CA SER A 144 21.23 -14.06 -42.26
C SER A 144 21.33 -13.09 -41.05
N SER A 145 21.89 -13.61 -39.95
CA SER A 145 22.80 -12.99 -38.96
C SER A 145 22.54 -11.59 -38.36
N SER A 146 22.20 -11.56 -37.06
CA SER A 146 23.04 -10.86 -36.06
C SER A 146 22.95 -11.56 -34.69
N SER A 147 24.13 -11.94 -34.20
CA SER A 147 24.50 -12.56 -32.92
C SER A 147 24.24 -11.64 -31.72
N GLY A 148 23.90 -12.08 -30.52
CA GLY A 148 23.67 -13.42 -29.96
C GLY A 148 23.06 -13.26 -28.56
N SER A 149 22.24 -14.22 -28.14
CA SER A 149 21.76 -14.35 -26.76
C SER A 149 21.48 -15.82 -26.51
N SER A 150 22.31 -16.44 -25.69
CA SER A 150 22.16 -17.83 -25.26
C SER A 150 20.86 -17.99 -24.48
N ALA A 151 20.02 -18.91 -24.94
CA ALA A 151 18.70 -19.19 -24.39
C ALA A 151 18.77 -19.65 -22.93
N ALA A 152 18.01 -18.96 -22.08
CA ALA A 152 17.72 -19.39 -20.71
C ALA A 152 17.00 -20.75 -20.76
N SER A 153 17.73 -21.80 -20.39
CA SER A 153 17.24 -23.17 -20.31
C SER A 153 17.30 -23.57 -18.84
N GLY A 154 16.31 -23.12 -18.06
CA GLY A 154 16.15 -23.45 -16.64
C GLY A 154 14.69 -23.31 -16.27
N ALA A 155 14.11 -24.34 -15.66
CA ALA A 155 12.70 -24.41 -15.26
C ALA A 155 12.35 -23.51 -14.05
N GLY A 156 13.17 -22.49 -13.78
CA GLY A 156 13.04 -21.54 -12.67
C GLY A 156 12.31 -20.26 -13.07
N GLU A 157 11.96 -19.47 -12.05
CA GLU A 157 11.40 -18.13 -12.18
C GLU A 157 12.47 -17.16 -12.73
N TRP A 158 12.23 -16.56 -13.89
CA TRP A 158 13.13 -15.56 -14.49
C TRP A 158 12.76 -14.15 -14.02
N VAL A 159 13.74 -13.44 -13.45
CA VAL A 159 13.55 -12.06 -12.98
C VAL A 159 14.12 -11.06 -13.97
N LEU A 160 13.28 -10.13 -14.43
CA LEU A 160 13.69 -9.00 -15.24
C LEU A 160 13.65 -7.73 -14.39
N VAL A 161 14.82 -7.14 -14.12
CA VAL A 161 14.93 -5.86 -13.41
C VAL A 161 15.08 -4.74 -14.43
N LEU A 162 14.17 -3.77 -14.38
CA LEU A 162 14.17 -2.61 -15.24
C LEU A 162 14.96 -1.47 -14.61
N ASP A 163 15.96 -0.96 -15.31
CA ASP A 163 16.83 0.11 -14.84
C ASP A 163 16.77 1.30 -15.79
N ALA A 164 15.77 2.17 -15.64
CA ALA A 164 15.64 3.35 -16.50
C ALA A 164 16.14 4.61 -15.79
N SER A 165 16.92 5.41 -16.51
CA SER A 165 17.49 6.68 -16.04
C SER A 165 16.48 7.84 -16.05
N ASP A 166 15.44 7.79 -16.91
CA ASP A 166 14.37 8.79 -17.03
C ASP A 166 13.01 8.09 -17.13
N TRP A 167 12.38 7.85 -15.98
CA TRP A 167 11.14 7.09 -15.89
C TRP A 167 9.93 7.97 -16.21
N LYS A 168 9.58 8.09 -17.49
CA LYS A 168 8.21 8.51 -17.84
C LYS A 168 7.27 7.37 -17.45
N VAL A 169 6.19 7.69 -16.73
CA VAL A 169 5.23 6.71 -16.19
C VAL A 169 4.71 5.74 -17.27
N ILE A 170 4.61 6.16 -18.53
CA ILE A 170 3.99 5.41 -19.63
C ILE A 170 4.72 4.08 -20.01
N PRO A 171 6.05 4.04 -20.25
CA PRO A 171 6.78 2.78 -20.46
C PRO A 171 6.61 1.72 -19.35
N ALA A 172 6.49 2.15 -18.10
CA ALA A 172 6.31 1.27 -16.93
C ALA A 172 5.04 0.45 -17.03
N GLU A 173 3.95 1.15 -17.31
CA GLU A 173 2.60 0.63 -17.27
C GLU A 173 2.43 -0.45 -18.36
N ASN A 174 2.95 -0.19 -19.55
CA ASN A 174 2.97 -1.17 -20.64
C ASN A 174 3.72 -2.44 -20.25
N LEU A 175 4.91 -2.30 -19.65
CA LEU A 175 5.75 -3.44 -19.27
C LEU A 175 5.13 -4.24 -18.12
N VAL A 176 4.55 -3.57 -17.13
CA VAL A 176 3.80 -4.20 -16.03
C VAL A 176 2.62 -4.99 -16.60
N ALA A 177 1.81 -4.40 -17.49
CA ALA A 177 0.68 -5.08 -18.12
C ALA A 177 1.12 -6.32 -18.92
N LEU A 178 2.22 -6.22 -19.68
CA LEU A 178 2.79 -7.35 -20.42
C LEU A 178 3.28 -8.47 -19.49
N ALA A 179 3.99 -8.15 -18.42
CA ALA A 179 4.49 -9.13 -17.46
C ALA A 179 3.36 -9.82 -16.68
N GLN A 180 2.30 -9.09 -16.33
CA GLN A 180 1.10 -9.64 -15.71
C GLN A 180 0.37 -10.61 -16.65
N ASN A 181 0.21 -10.25 -17.93
CA ASN A 181 -0.38 -11.13 -18.94
C ASN A 181 0.44 -12.41 -19.17
N ALA A 182 1.78 -12.30 -19.16
CA ALA A 182 2.68 -13.45 -19.26
C ALA A 182 2.51 -14.40 -18.06
N SER A 183 2.43 -13.85 -16.85
CA SER A 183 2.30 -14.61 -15.61
C SER A 183 0.94 -15.30 -15.48
N THR A 184 -0.14 -14.65 -15.93
CA THR A 184 -1.49 -15.26 -15.91
C THR A 184 -1.64 -16.37 -16.95
N ALA A 185 -1.00 -16.25 -18.12
CA ALA A 185 -0.96 -17.31 -19.12
C ALA A 185 -0.23 -18.57 -18.62
N ALA A 186 0.86 -18.41 -17.84
CA ALA A 186 1.60 -19.51 -17.24
C ALA A 186 0.80 -20.25 -16.13
N ALA A 187 -0.03 -19.53 -15.36
CA ALA A 187 -0.90 -20.12 -14.33
C ALA A 187 -2.06 -20.97 -14.88
N GLY A 188 -2.33 -20.91 -16.20
CA GLY A 188 -3.39 -21.65 -16.89
C GLY A 188 -3.06 -23.10 -17.29
N GLY A 189 -1.94 -23.67 -16.85
CA GLY A 189 -1.63 -25.10 -17.04
C GLY A 189 -0.72 -25.45 -18.23
N GLY A 190 -0.01 -24.49 -18.83
CA GLY A 190 1.05 -24.75 -19.80
C GLY A 190 2.40 -24.97 -19.10
N ALA A 191 2.90 -26.21 -19.08
CA ALA A 191 4.24 -26.51 -18.59
C ALA A 191 5.30 -26.03 -19.60
N GLY A 192 6.14 -25.06 -19.24
CA GLY A 192 7.26 -24.68 -20.11
C GLY A 192 8.18 -23.56 -19.62
N ALA A 193 7.67 -22.55 -18.92
CA ALA A 193 8.51 -21.51 -18.33
C ALA A 193 7.86 -20.94 -17.06
N GLY A 194 8.68 -20.67 -16.03
CA GLY A 194 8.22 -20.02 -14.79
C GLY A 194 7.65 -18.62 -15.05
N PRO A 195 6.87 -18.06 -14.10
CA PRO A 195 6.30 -16.73 -14.26
C PRO A 195 7.41 -15.68 -14.46
N LEU A 196 7.24 -14.78 -15.43
CA LEU A 196 8.14 -13.65 -15.62
C LEU A 196 7.88 -12.63 -14.51
N ARG A 197 8.85 -12.44 -13.61
CA ARG A 197 8.76 -11.42 -12.56
C ARG A 197 9.46 -10.14 -12.97
N LEU A 198 8.70 -9.06 -13.00
CA LEU A 198 9.19 -7.74 -13.32
C LEU A 198 9.51 -6.98 -12.03
N LEU A 199 10.78 -6.63 -11.84
CA LEU A 199 11.24 -5.71 -10.80
C LEU A 199 11.67 -4.38 -11.44
N ALA A 200 11.67 -3.31 -10.66
CA ALA A 200 12.23 -2.03 -11.09
C ALA A 200 13.37 -1.58 -10.17
N ALA A 201 14.45 -1.10 -10.76
CA ALA A 201 15.52 -0.44 -10.03
C ALA A 201 15.08 0.96 -9.60
N ALA A 202 15.43 1.34 -8.37
CA ALA A 202 15.12 2.64 -7.80
C ALA A 202 16.29 3.13 -6.93
N GLY A 203 16.58 4.43 -6.97
CA GLY A 203 17.63 5.03 -6.13
C GLY A 203 17.18 5.40 -4.73
N CYS A 204 15.87 5.56 -4.52
CA CYS A 204 15.29 5.95 -3.24
C CYS A 204 13.93 5.29 -2.99
N ALA A 205 13.44 5.37 -1.76
CA ALA A 205 12.16 4.78 -1.35
C ALA A 205 10.96 5.40 -2.08
N ALA A 206 11.03 6.70 -2.40
CA ALA A 206 9.96 7.40 -3.11
C ALA A 206 9.78 6.88 -4.54
N ASP A 207 10.87 6.73 -5.29
CA ASP A 207 10.84 6.15 -6.64
C ASP A 207 10.40 4.68 -6.60
N ALA A 208 10.92 3.91 -5.63
CA ALA A 208 10.53 2.51 -5.43
C ALA A 208 9.02 2.38 -5.18
N ARG A 209 8.43 3.29 -4.38
CA ARG A 209 6.98 3.32 -4.14
C ARG A 209 6.19 3.55 -5.43
N LEU A 210 6.60 4.53 -6.25
CA LEU A 210 5.96 4.79 -7.54
C LEU A 210 5.95 3.53 -8.42
N MET A 211 7.05 2.79 -8.44
CA MET A 211 7.19 1.54 -9.19
C MET A 211 6.33 0.38 -8.65
N LEU A 212 6.13 0.33 -7.34
CA LEU A 212 5.27 -0.66 -6.68
C LEU A 212 3.77 -0.34 -6.82
N GLU A 213 3.41 0.89 -7.22
CA GLU A 213 2.02 1.34 -7.36
C GLU A 213 1.56 1.52 -8.82
N ALA A 214 2.46 1.43 -9.81
CA ALA A 214 2.15 1.64 -11.23
C ALA A 214 0.96 0.76 -11.72
N LEU A 215 -0.04 1.33 -12.41
CA LEU A 215 -1.30 0.64 -12.76
C LEU A 215 -2.05 -0.02 -11.57
N GLN A 216 -2.00 0.57 -10.37
CA GLN A 216 -2.68 0.11 -9.13
C GLN A 216 -2.13 -1.19 -8.52
N GLU A 217 -1.55 -2.08 -9.34
CA GLU A 217 -0.93 -3.33 -8.89
C GLU A 217 0.60 -3.27 -8.85
N GLY A 218 1.24 -2.50 -9.74
CA GLY A 218 2.69 -2.27 -9.77
C GLY A 218 3.55 -3.45 -10.23
N THR A 219 4.86 -3.23 -10.19
CA THR A 219 5.88 -4.27 -10.39
C THR A 219 5.80 -5.36 -9.31
N ALA A 220 6.37 -6.54 -9.58
CA ALA A 220 6.42 -7.65 -8.61
C ALA A 220 7.36 -7.37 -7.43
N GLY A 221 8.20 -6.34 -7.53
CA GLY A 221 9.13 -5.91 -6.50
C GLY A 221 10.05 -4.81 -7.03
N VAL A 222 11.06 -4.46 -6.24
CA VAL A 222 12.04 -3.43 -6.59
C VAL A 222 13.46 -3.83 -6.22
N LEU A 223 14.43 -3.38 -7.03
CA LEU A 223 15.84 -3.35 -6.68
C LEU A 223 16.18 -1.94 -6.16
N LEU A 224 16.22 -1.77 -4.84
CA LEU A 224 16.64 -0.52 -4.22
C LEU A 224 18.17 -0.42 -4.26
N ARG A 225 18.69 0.64 -4.90
CA ARG A 225 20.12 0.96 -4.92
C ARG A 225 20.39 2.14 -4.00
N THR A 226 20.87 1.87 -2.79
CA THR A 226 21.08 2.94 -1.81
C THR A 226 22.14 2.57 -0.79
N ASP A 227 22.88 3.58 -0.32
CA ASP A 227 23.79 3.47 0.81
C ASP A 227 23.20 4.04 2.11
N ASP A 228 21.99 4.59 2.04
CA ASP A 228 21.29 5.19 3.17
C ASP A 228 20.34 4.17 3.86
N PRO A 229 20.61 3.78 5.13
CA PRO A 229 19.72 2.90 5.89
C PRO A 229 18.33 3.47 6.14
N ALA A 230 18.12 4.79 6.04
CA ALA A 230 16.79 5.38 6.18
C ALA A 230 15.87 4.99 5.01
N GLN A 231 16.39 5.01 3.77
CA GLN A 231 15.64 4.62 2.57
C GLN A 231 15.18 3.15 2.65
N VAL A 232 16.05 2.25 3.14
CA VAL A 232 15.71 0.84 3.35
C VAL A 232 14.54 0.69 4.34
N ARG A 233 14.64 1.36 5.50
CA ARG A 233 13.61 1.30 6.55
C ARG A 233 12.28 1.88 6.07
N GLU A 234 12.33 2.97 5.31
CA GLU A 234 11.15 3.62 4.73
C GLU A 234 10.41 2.69 3.76
N LEU A 235 11.14 2.09 2.80
CA LEU A 235 10.57 1.17 1.83
C LEU A 235 9.98 -0.08 2.49
N VAL A 236 10.70 -0.69 3.43
CA VAL A 236 10.20 -1.87 4.16
C VAL A 236 8.93 -1.53 4.95
N SER A 237 8.91 -0.38 5.64
CA SER A 237 7.74 0.10 6.36
C SER A 237 6.55 0.29 5.43
N TYR A 238 6.78 0.86 4.25
CA TYR A 238 5.76 1.03 3.21
C TYR A 238 5.20 -0.32 2.74
N VAL A 239 6.05 -1.26 2.28
CA VAL A 239 5.61 -2.57 1.75
C VAL A 239 4.83 -3.38 2.78
N ARG A 240 5.30 -3.43 4.04
CA ARG A 240 4.60 -4.13 5.12
C ARG A 240 3.22 -3.54 5.40
N ARG A 241 3.15 -2.20 5.44
CA ARG A 241 1.89 -1.49 5.68
C ARG A 241 0.89 -1.80 4.57
N ARG A 242 1.32 -1.69 3.30
CA ARG A 242 0.49 -2.00 2.14
C ARG A 242 -0.01 -3.45 2.18
N ALA A 243 0.86 -4.41 2.45
CA ALA A 243 0.47 -5.81 2.58
C ALA A 243 -0.57 -6.04 3.70
N ALA A 244 -0.45 -5.33 4.83
CA ALA A 244 -1.42 -5.38 5.92
C ALA A 244 -2.78 -4.76 5.53
N GLU A 245 -2.75 -3.65 4.78
CA GLU A 245 -3.96 -3.01 4.24
C GLU A 245 -4.69 -3.93 3.25
N GLU A 246 -3.96 -4.63 2.38
CA GLU A 246 -4.53 -5.57 1.38
C GLU A 246 -5.07 -6.86 1.96
N ALA A 247 -4.43 -7.41 3.00
CA ALA A 247 -4.88 -8.62 3.68
C ALA A 247 -6.20 -8.42 4.48
N GLY A 248 -6.89 -7.29 4.27
CA GLY A 248 -8.17 -6.98 4.89
C GLY A 248 -8.06 -6.66 6.38
N GLY A 249 -6.86 -6.38 6.89
CA GLY A 249 -6.63 -6.02 8.28
C GLY A 249 -7.04 -7.10 9.30
N ALA A 250 -7.20 -8.37 8.92
CA ALA A 250 -7.72 -9.42 9.81
C ALA A 250 -6.87 -9.66 11.08
N GLY A 251 -5.60 -9.26 11.09
CA GLY A 251 -4.73 -9.26 12.27
C GLY A 251 -4.51 -7.89 12.94
N SER A 252 -5.10 -6.81 12.42
CA SER A 252 -4.78 -5.42 12.83
C SER A 252 -5.95 -4.44 12.67
N ALA A 253 -7.20 -4.92 12.64
CA ALA A 253 -8.36 -4.04 12.64
C ALA A 253 -8.39 -3.24 13.95
N LEU A 254 -8.63 -1.94 13.84
CA LEU A 254 -8.75 -1.06 14.98
C LEU A 254 -9.90 -1.51 15.89
N GLY A 255 -9.59 -1.71 17.17
CA GLY A 255 -10.58 -2.06 18.18
C GLY A 255 -11.41 -0.85 18.59
N TYR A 256 -12.49 -0.56 17.87
CA TYR A 256 -13.42 0.48 18.29
C TYR A 256 -14.16 0.10 19.57
N GLN A 257 -14.31 1.09 20.44
CA GLN A 257 -15.28 1.08 21.53
C GLN A 257 -16.52 1.85 21.12
N SER A 258 -17.68 1.41 21.63
CA SER A 258 -18.91 2.19 21.56
C SER A 258 -18.92 3.16 22.74
N ALA A 259 -18.85 4.46 22.47
CA ALA A 259 -18.99 5.50 23.47
C ALA A 259 -20.38 6.12 23.41
N ARG A 260 -21.00 6.32 24.57
CA ARG A 260 -22.33 6.92 24.70
C ARG A 260 -22.18 8.45 24.75
N VAL A 261 -22.91 9.15 23.90
CA VAL A 261 -23.02 10.61 23.98
C VAL A 261 -23.73 10.99 25.27
N THR A 262 -23.10 11.84 26.08
CA THR A 262 -23.64 12.33 27.36
C THR A 262 -24.12 13.77 27.27
N ALA A 263 -23.49 14.59 26.42
CA ALA A 263 -23.93 15.95 26.16
C ALA A 263 -23.58 16.41 24.74
N VAL A 264 -24.41 17.29 24.19
CA VAL A 264 -24.19 17.99 22.91
C VAL A 264 -24.46 19.46 23.14
N ARG A 265 -23.44 20.32 22.96
CA ARG A 265 -23.51 21.75 23.24
C ARG A 265 -23.08 22.56 22.03
N SER A 266 -24.01 23.32 21.45
CA SER A 266 -23.69 24.27 20.39
C SER A 266 -22.70 25.32 20.91
N LEU A 267 -21.65 25.59 20.13
CA LEU A 267 -20.65 26.61 20.39
C LEU A 267 -20.78 27.75 19.38
N GLY A 268 -19.88 28.73 19.50
CA GLY A 268 -19.75 29.82 18.53
C GLY A 268 -19.00 29.42 17.25
N MET A 269 -18.57 30.45 16.52
CA MET A 269 -17.77 30.30 15.31
C MET A 269 -16.31 29.94 15.63
N GLY A 270 -15.74 28.98 14.91
CA GLY A 270 -14.32 28.65 14.99
C GLY A 270 -13.76 28.18 13.66
N ASP A 271 -12.43 28.16 13.55
CA ASP A 271 -11.73 27.68 12.36
C ASP A 271 -11.77 26.15 12.31
N ARG A 272 -12.41 25.61 11.27
CA ARG A 272 -12.46 24.18 10.99
C ARG A 272 -11.63 23.83 9.76
N ALA A 273 -11.20 22.59 9.66
CA ALA A 273 -10.58 22.01 8.48
C ALA A 273 -11.56 21.04 7.79
N CYS A 274 -11.82 21.24 6.49
CA CYS A 274 -12.23 20.14 5.60
C CYS A 274 -10.98 19.50 5.02
N VAL A 275 -10.94 18.17 4.97
CA VAL A 275 -9.90 17.42 4.28
C VAL A 275 -10.50 16.84 3.02
N ASP A 276 -10.00 17.27 1.86
CA ASP A 276 -10.31 16.68 0.56
C ASP A 276 -9.19 15.69 0.21
N LEU A 277 -9.52 14.42 0.04
CA LEU A 277 -8.58 13.35 -0.30
C LEU A 277 -8.41 13.23 -1.82
N ALA A 278 -7.25 12.73 -2.25
CA ALA A 278 -6.98 12.33 -3.63
C ALA A 278 -7.48 10.91 -3.92
N GLY A 279 -8.66 10.55 -3.40
CA GLY A 279 -9.27 9.24 -3.56
C GLY A 279 -10.72 9.25 -3.07
N LEU A 280 -11.54 8.36 -3.63
CA LEU A 280 -12.93 8.21 -3.20
C LEU A 280 -13.02 7.34 -1.95
N LEU A 281 -13.95 7.70 -1.08
CA LEU A 281 -14.35 7.00 0.14
C LEU A 281 -15.65 6.25 -0.13
N GLN A 282 -15.73 5.05 0.41
CA GLN A 282 -16.92 4.21 0.38
C GLN A 282 -17.89 4.61 1.50
N PRO A 283 -19.19 4.29 1.39
CA PRO A 283 -20.14 4.48 2.48
C PRO A 283 -19.65 3.82 3.78
N GLY A 284 -19.47 4.64 4.82
CA GLY A 284 -19.01 4.24 6.14
C GLY A 284 -17.55 4.59 6.38
N GLU A 285 -16.78 4.83 5.33
CA GLU A 285 -15.41 5.31 5.45
C GLU A 285 -15.36 6.79 5.85
N GLY A 286 -14.30 7.13 6.59
CA GLY A 286 -14.07 8.45 7.10
C GLY A 286 -12.67 8.63 7.66
N LEU A 287 -12.48 9.69 8.43
CA LEU A 287 -11.26 9.96 9.18
C LEU A 287 -11.51 9.82 10.68
N LEU A 288 -10.54 9.26 11.39
CA LEU A 288 -10.56 9.22 12.86
C LEU A 288 -10.04 10.55 13.39
N VAL A 289 -10.92 11.31 14.04
CA VAL A 289 -10.65 12.68 14.49
C VAL A 289 -11.09 12.86 15.93
N GLY A 290 -10.30 13.58 16.73
CA GLY A 290 -10.66 13.89 18.11
C GLY A 290 -9.94 15.14 18.62
N SER A 291 -10.51 15.81 19.62
CA SER A 291 -9.87 16.96 20.26
C SER A 291 -8.54 16.57 20.94
N PHE A 292 -8.43 15.30 21.35
CA PHE A 292 -7.24 14.70 21.93
C PHE A 292 -6.89 13.41 21.20
N ALA A 293 -5.59 13.13 21.02
CA ALA A 293 -5.13 11.92 20.34
C ALA A 293 -5.58 10.60 21.03
N ARG A 294 -5.88 10.64 22.32
CA ARG A 294 -6.31 9.47 23.10
C ARG A 294 -7.71 8.95 22.76
N CYS A 295 -8.56 9.78 22.15
CA CYS A 295 -9.93 9.42 21.81
C CYS A 295 -10.31 10.05 20.46
N LEU A 296 -10.34 9.22 19.41
CA LEU A 296 -10.65 9.64 18.05
C LEU A 296 -11.98 9.03 17.61
N ALA A 297 -12.94 9.84 17.20
CA ALA A 297 -14.21 9.38 16.64
C ALA A 297 -14.13 9.22 15.13
N LEU A 298 -14.88 8.27 14.57
CA LEU A 298 -14.96 8.08 13.13
C LEU A 298 -15.90 9.12 12.50
N VAL A 299 -15.30 10.18 11.93
CA VAL A 299 -16.01 11.24 11.20
C VAL A 299 -16.19 10.80 9.75
N HIS A 300 -17.44 10.54 9.39
CA HIS A 300 -17.85 9.99 8.11
C HIS A 300 -17.62 10.99 6.97
N SER A 301 -17.39 10.45 5.77
CA SER A 301 -17.28 11.26 4.55
C SER A 301 -18.59 11.91 4.14
N GLU A 302 -18.51 12.99 3.37
CA GLU A 302 -19.67 13.65 2.76
C GLU A 302 -20.17 12.85 1.55
N CYS A 303 -20.29 11.52 1.67
CA CYS A 303 -20.70 10.63 0.58
C CYS A 303 -22.22 10.54 0.39
N ASP A 304 -23.00 10.98 1.38
CA ASP A 304 -24.46 10.93 1.30
C ASP A 304 -25.00 12.08 0.45
N GLU A 305 -25.83 11.75 -0.53
CA GLU A 305 -26.54 12.73 -1.37
C GLU A 305 -27.90 13.08 -0.74
N SER A 306 -28.32 14.33 -0.84
CA SER A 306 -29.65 14.80 -0.46
C SER A 306 -30.20 15.78 -1.50
N ALA A 307 -31.48 16.15 -1.38
CA ALA A 307 -32.11 17.11 -2.27
C ALA A 307 -31.41 18.49 -2.32
N TYR A 308 -30.62 18.83 -1.30
CA TYR A 308 -29.96 20.13 -1.16
C TYR A 308 -28.43 20.06 -1.24
N ILE A 309 -27.84 18.86 -1.11
CA ILE A 309 -26.40 18.66 -1.00
C ILE A 309 -25.98 17.50 -1.91
N ALA A 310 -25.14 17.84 -2.90
CA ALA A 310 -24.50 16.86 -3.75
C ALA A 310 -23.43 16.07 -2.99
N SER A 311 -23.35 14.77 -3.27
CA SER A 311 -22.33 13.89 -2.70
C SER A 311 -20.92 14.33 -3.09
N ARG A 312 -20.01 14.34 -2.11
CA ARG A 312 -18.58 14.58 -2.26
C ARG A 312 -17.81 13.48 -1.51
N PRO A 313 -17.77 12.26 -2.07
CA PRO A 313 -17.21 11.08 -1.40
C PRO A 313 -15.68 11.12 -1.26
N PHE A 314 -15.03 12.24 -1.55
CA PHE A 314 -13.59 12.46 -1.28
C PHE A 314 -13.38 13.44 -0.11
N ARG A 315 -14.44 14.01 0.46
CA ARG A 315 -14.38 15.06 1.47
C ARG A 315 -14.78 14.57 2.85
N VAL A 316 -14.04 14.98 3.87
CA VAL A 316 -14.41 14.84 5.27
C VAL A 316 -14.39 16.20 5.95
N ASN A 317 -15.51 16.60 6.54
CA ASN A 317 -15.60 17.80 7.38
C ASN A 317 -15.04 17.47 8.78
N ALA A 318 -13.72 17.34 8.86
CA ALA A 318 -13.02 16.66 9.93
C ALA A 318 -13.23 17.25 11.33
N GLY A 319 -13.03 18.56 11.51
CA GLY A 319 -13.15 19.21 12.82
C GLY A 319 -12.39 20.54 12.90
N PRO A 320 -12.28 21.15 14.10
CA PRO A 320 -11.48 22.35 14.35
C PRO A 320 -10.00 22.13 14.06
N VAL A 321 -9.28 23.20 13.72
CA VAL A 321 -7.85 23.14 13.35
C VAL A 321 -6.93 22.51 14.42
N HIS A 322 -7.31 22.53 15.70
CA HIS A 322 -6.54 21.93 16.79
C HIS A 322 -6.80 20.42 16.98
N ALA A 323 -7.79 19.84 16.31
CA ALA A 323 -8.11 18.44 16.50
C ALA A 323 -7.03 17.55 15.87
N TYR A 324 -6.84 16.37 16.45
CA TYR A 324 -5.98 15.33 15.93
C TYR A 324 -6.70 14.50 14.88
N VAL A 325 -5.94 14.03 13.89
CA VAL A 325 -6.38 13.05 12.89
C VAL A 325 -5.42 11.87 12.86
N ALA A 326 -5.94 10.65 12.69
CA ALA A 326 -5.13 9.46 12.53
C ALA A 326 -4.31 9.51 11.22
N ALA A 327 -3.04 9.16 11.33
CA ALA A 327 -2.09 9.04 10.24
C ALA A 327 -1.53 7.60 10.17
N PRO A 328 -1.01 7.18 9.01
CA PRO A 328 -0.54 5.81 8.83
C PRO A 328 0.53 5.39 9.86
N GLY A 329 0.51 4.12 10.27
CA GLY A 329 1.44 3.57 11.26
C GLY A 329 1.09 3.90 12.72
N GLY A 330 -0.18 4.19 13.01
CA GLY A 330 -0.65 4.51 14.36
C GLY A 330 -0.19 5.87 14.86
N ARG A 331 0.17 6.78 13.95
CA ARG A 331 0.54 8.17 14.25
C ARG A 331 -0.69 9.06 14.28
N THR A 332 -0.54 10.26 14.83
CA THR A 332 -1.55 11.31 14.80
C THR A 332 -0.92 12.63 14.39
N ARG A 333 -1.68 13.50 13.72
CA ARG A 333 -1.26 14.87 13.36
C ARG A 333 -2.35 15.86 13.72
N TYR A 334 -2.00 17.13 13.90
CA TYR A 334 -3.03 18.17 13.97
C TYR A 334 -3.64 18.42 12.59
N LEU A 335 -4.93 18.71 12.54
CA LEU A 335 -5.60 19.10 11.29
C LEU A 335 -4.99 20.37 10.67
N SER A 336 -4.48 21.29 11.49
CA SER A 336 -3.77 22.50 11.04
C SER A 336 -2.44 22.22 10.34
N GLU A 337 -1.81 21.07 10.60
CA GLU A 337 -0.50 20.69 10.03
C GLU A 337 -0.63 19.94 8.71
N LEU A 338 -1.85 19.53 8.35
CA LEU A 338 -2.08 18.82 7.09
C LEU A 338 -1.88 19.75 5.89
N ALA A 339 -1.15 19.26 4.89
CA ALA A 339 -0.93 19.92 3.62
C ALA A 339 -1.23 18.95 2.46
N SER A 340 -1.36 19.47 1.24
CA SER A 340 -1.44 18.66 0.03
C SER A 340 -0.25 17.70 -0.06
N GLY A 341 -0.52 16.44 -0.41
CA GLY A 341 0.47 15.36 -0.43
C GLY A 341 0.73 14.69 0.92
N ALA A 342 0.18 15.20 2.03
CA ALA A 342 0.25 14.49 3.31
C ALA A 342 -0.55 13.18 3.27
N GLU A 343 -0.17 12.23 4.13
CA GLU A 343 -0.89 10.97 4.30
C GLU A 343 -1.77 10.98 5.55
N VAL A 344 -2.98 10.44 5.43
CA VAL A 344 -3.91 10.18 6.54
C VAL A 344 -4.38 8.73 6.51
N ALA A 345 -4.83 8.23 7.65
CA ALA A 345 -5.47 6.91 7.73
C ALA A 345 -6.98 7.07 7.52
N VAL A 346 -7.49 6.51 6.42
CA VAL A 346 -8.92 6.31 6.22
C VAL A 346 -9.32 5.05 6.96
N ALA A 347 -10.43 5.10 7.68
CA ALA A 347 -10.93 3.97 8.44
C ALA A 347 -12.38 3.67 8.11
N ASP A 348 -12.76 2.40 8.16
CA ASP A 348 -14.13 1.92 8.00
C ASP A 348 -14.76 1.54 9.36
N PRO A 349 -16.07 1.23 9.42
CA PRO A 349 -16.76 0.85 10.66
C PRO A 349 -16.34 -0.52 11.22
N GLN A 350 -15.65 -1.35 10.44
CA GLN A 350 -15.10 -2.64 10.87
C GLN A 350 -13.69 -2.49 11.46
N GLY A 351 -13.13 -1.27 11.46
CA GLY A 351 -11.80 -0.98 11.98
C GLY A 351 -10.69 -1.22 10.96
N ARG A 352 -11.02 -1.55 9.71
CA ARG A 352 -10.01 -1.66 8.66
C ARG A 352 -9.56 -0.26 8.28
N THR A 353 -8.26 -0.11 8.06
CA THR A 353 -7.65 1.14 7.68
C THR A 353 -6.88 1.01 6.39
N ARG A 354 -6.82 2.11 5.63
CA ARG A 354 -5.94 2.26 4.48
C ARG A 354 -5.32 3.65 4.44
N THR A 355 -4.15 3.76 3.83
CA THR A 355 -3.50 5.06 3.64
C THR A 355 -4.18 5.84 2.50
N ALA A 356 -4.42 7.13 2.69
CA ALA A 356 -4.90 8.03 1.63
C ALA A 356 -4.11 9.34 1.60
N LEU A 357 -3.96 9.89 0.39
CA LEU A 357 -3.31 11.19 0.18
C LEU A 357 -4.32 12.32 0.38
N VAL A 358 -3.87 13.38 1.05
CA VAL A 358 -4.59 14.64 1.15
C VAL A 358 -4.39 15.41 -0.16
N GLY A 359 -5.49 15.69 -0.86
CA GLY A 359 -5.48 16.57 -2.04
C GLY A 359 -5.38 18.04 -1.63
N ARG A 360 -6.24 18.49 -0.71
CA ARG A 360 -6.15 19.83 -0.11
C ARG A 360 -6.82 19.87 1.27
N VAL A 361 -6.47 20.89 2.06
CA VAL A 361 -7.14 21.22 3.32
C VAL A 361 -7.77 22.59 3.20
N LYS A 362 -9.07 22.69 3.44
CA LYS A 362 -9.81 23.95 3.43
C LYS A 362 -10.06 24.40 4.86
N ILE A 363 -9.45 25.51 5.27
CA ILE A 363 -9.70 26.14 6.57
C ILE A 363 -10.70 27.27 6.41
N GLU A 364 -11.79 27.23 7.17
CA GLU A 364 -12.83 28.27 7.16
C GLU A 364 -13.53 28.36 8.52
N ARG A 365 -14.13 29.52 8.83
CA ARG A 365 -14.91 29.71 10.07
C ARG A 365 -16.33 29.18 9.92
N ARG A 366 -16.74 28.29 10.83
CA ARG A 366 -18.09 27.72 10.89
C ARG A 366 -18.57 27.59 12.34
N PRO A 367 -19.89 27.49 12.59
CA PRO A 367 -20.40 27.15 13.91
C PRO A 367 -19.88 25.78 14.36
N LEU A 368 -19.45 25.68 15.60
CA LEU A 368 -18.94 24.45 16.19
C LEU A 368 -19.94 23.85 17.18
N VAL A 369 -19.73 22.59 17.54
CA VAL A 369 -20.43 21.90 18.61
C VAL A 369 -19.42 21.11 19.43
N LEU A 370 -19.66 21.04 20.73
CA LEU A 370 -18.95 20.17 21.66
C LEU A 370 -19.81 18.95 21.95
N VAL A 371 -19.26 17.77 21.70
CA VAL A 371 -19.88 16.48 22.00
C VAL A 371 -19.07 15.81 23.10
N GLU A 372 -19.72 15.52 24.21
CA GLU A 372 -19.14 14.75 25.31
C GLU A 372 -19.60 13.30 25.20
N VAL A 373 -18.66 12.37 25.31
CA VAL A 373 -18.91 10.93 25.23
C VAL A 373 -18.31 10.23 26.44
N GLU A 374 -18.95 9.13 26.85
CA GLU A 374 -18.51 8.28 27.95
C GLU A 374 -18.31 6.86 27.43
N THR A 375 -17.14 6.29 27.69
CA THR A 375 -16.79 4.91 27.34
C THR A 375 -17.24 3.92 28.41
N ALA A 376 -17.19 2.62 28.11
CA ALA A 376 -17.72 1.58 29.00
C ALA A 376 -17.02 1.50 30.36
N ASP A 377 -15.78 1.98 30.45
CA ASP A 377 -15.00 2.13 31.68
C ASP A 377 -15.34 3.41 32.48
N GLY A 378 -16.31 4.21 32.02
CA GLY A 378 -16.75 5.45 32.64
C GLY A 378 -15.85 6.65 32.34
N ALA A 379 -14.80 6.49 31.52
CA ALA A 379 -13.95 7.59 31.11
C ALA A 379 -14.72 8.56 30.21
N ARG A 380 -14.53 9.85 30.43
CA ARG A 380 -15.17 10.91 29.66
C ARG A 380 -14.21 11.53 28.67
N HIS A 381 -14.71 11.75 27.48
CA HIS A 381 -13.98 12.35 26.37
C HIS A 381 -14.81 13.40 25.68
N SER A 382 -14.13 14.35 25.05
CA SER A 382 -14.73 15.46 24.32
C SER A 382 -14.28 15.50 22.87
N LEU A 383 -15.23 15.75 21.99
CA LEU A 383 -15.04 15.91 20.55
C LEU A 383 -15.61 17.27 20.17
N MET A 384 -14.82 18.07 19.45
CA MET A 384 -15.32 19.30 18.87
C MET A 384 -15.43 19.13 17.35
N LEU A 385 -16.59 19.48 16.80
CA LEU A 385 -16.93 19.26 15.40
C LEU A 385 -17.64 20.48 14.83
N GLN A 386 -17.77 20.55 13.51
CA GLN A 386 -18.66 21.54 12.89
C GLN A 386 -20.12 21.17 13.17
N ASN A 387 -20.92 22.16 13.56
CA ASN A 387 -22.36 22.00 13.68
C ASN A 387 -23.02 22.10 12.29
N ALA A 388 -23.18 20.96 11.61
CA ALA A 388 -23.84 20.87 10.31
C ALA A 388 -24.38 19.46 10.05
N GLU A 389 -25.38 19.35 9.18
CA GLU A 389 -26.00 18.06 8.80
C GLU A 389 -25.09 17.14 7.98
N THR A 390 -24.10 17.73 7.29
CA THR A 390 -23.11 17.02 6.48
C THR A 390 -21.95 16.45 7.29
N VAL A 391 -21.90 16.72 8.59
CA VAL A 391 -20.91 16.16 9.51
C VAL A 391 -21.60 15.03 10.24
N LYS A 392 -21.11 13.81 10.07
CA LYS A 392 -21.71 12.63 10.70
C LYS A 392 -20.67 11.84 11.48
N LEU A 393 -21.08 11.30 12.62
CA LEU A 393 -20.31 10.34 13.40
C LEU A 393 -20.84 8.93 13.13
N VAL A 394 -19.92 8.00 12.87
CA VAL A 394 -20.28 6.59 12.70
C VAL A 394 -20.43 5.94 14.07
N GLY A 395 -21.48 5.15 14.25
CA GLY A 395 -21.73 4.38 15.47
C GLY A 395 -22.42 3.05 15.18
N PRO A 396 -22.61 2.21 16.21
CA PRO A 396 -23.34 0.97 16.07
C PRO A 396 -24.81 1.24 15.68
N GLN A 397 -25.35 0.40 14.81
CA GLN A 397 -26.78 0.41 14.56
C GLN A 397 -27.48 -0.29 15.73
N THR A 398 -28.13 0.49 16.60
CA THR A 398 -29.01 -0.09 17.62
C THR A 398 -30.24 -0.65 16.93
N GLY A 399 -30.48 -1.96 17.04
CA GLY A 399 -31.73 -2.56 16.60
C GLY A 399 -32.88 -1.81 17.26
N SER A 400 -33.81 -1.29 16.46
CA SER A 400 -35.00 -0.60 16.95
C SER A 400 -35.70 -1.47 18.00
N GLY A 401 -35.62 -1.06 19.26
CA GLY A 401 -36.49 -1.58 20.30
C GLY A 401 -37.92 -1.25 19.91
N SER A 402 -38.79 -2.24 19.99
CA SER A 402 -40.22 -2.14 19.75
C SER A 402 -40.85 -1.06 20.63
N SER A 403 -40.97 0.15 20.12
CA SER A 403 -41.91 1.16 20.63
C SER A 403 -42.88 1.49 19.51
N SER A 404 -44.02 0.83 19.57
CA SER A 404 -45.21 1.11 18.78
C SER A 404 -45.70 2.53 19.05
N SER A 405 -45.55 3.41 18.07
CA SER A 405 -46.43 4.56 17.89
C SER A 405 -46.62 4.79 16.40
N SER A 406 -47.83 4.47 15.95
CA SER A 406 -48.33 4.62 14.60
C SER A 406 -48.38 6.09 14.17
N SER A 407 -47.65 6.46 13.12
CA SER A 407 -48.12 7.43 12.13
C SER A 407 -47.24 7.35 10.87
N SER A 408 -47.89 7.05 9.76
CA SER A 408 -47.38 6.94 8.41
C SER A 408 -46.88 8.26 7.83
N SER A 409 -45.68 8.30 7.25
CA SER A 409 -45.39 8.97 5.96
C SER A 409 -43.98 8.63 5.45
N SER A 410 -43.97 7.78 4.41
CA SER A 410 -43.12 7.73 3.21
C SER A 410 -41.73 8.40 3.18
N GLY A 411 -40.73 7.57 2.85
CA GLY A 411 -39.55 7.96 2.05
C GLY A 411 -38.22 7.90 2.78
N GLY A 412 -37.67 6.70 2.95
CA GLY A 412 -36.30 6.50 3.46
C GLY A 412 -35.65 5.30 2.80
N ASP A 413 -34.85 5.56 1.76
CA ASP A 413 -34.00 4.55 1.12
C ASP A 413 -32.84 4.19 2.06
N GLY A 414 -33.07 3.19 2.90
CA GLY A 414 -32.02 2.50 3.63
C GLY A 414 -31.23 1.61 2.68
N SER A 415 -30.09 2.11 2.21
CA SER A 415 -29.10 1.31 1.49
C SER A 415 -28.38 0.34 2.45
N SER A 416 -29.12 -0.68 2.90
CA SER A 416 -28.55 -1.84 3.58
C SER A 416 -27.94 -2.79 2.55
N SER A 417 -26.68 -2.54 2.18
CA SER A 417 -25.88 -3.52 1.43
C SER A 417 -25.35 -4.59 2.40
N SER A 418 -26.23 -5.52 2.75
CA SER A 418 -25.88 -6.76 3.43
C SER A 418 -25.15 -7.69 2.46
N SER A 419 -23.82 -7.67 2.48
CA SER A 419 -22.98 -8.77 1.99
C SER A 419 -21.63 -8.75 2.72
N GLY A 420 -21.50 -9.63 3.71
CA GLY A 420 -20.32 -9.82 4.55
C GLY A 420 -20.65 -9.59 6.02
N GLY A 421 -20.35 -10.55 6.89
CA GLY A 421 -20.66 -10.55 8.33
C GLY A 421 -19.90 -9.50 9.16
N GLY A 422 -19.91 -8.23 8.73
CA GLY A 422 -19.34 -7.09 9.43
C GLY A 422 -20.32 -6.50 10.45
N ARG A 423 -19.76 -5.76 11.43
CA ARG A 423 -20.56 -4.99 12.40
C ARG A 423 -21.51 -4.05 11.67
N SER A 424 -22.80 -4.11 12.02
CA SER A 424 -23.83 -3.19 11.55
C SER A 424 -23.60 -1.79 12.14
N TRP A 425 -23.69 -0.76 11.31
CA TRP A 425 -23.32 0.61 11.65
C TRP A 425 -24.33 1.60 11.08
N ARG A 426 -24.35 2.81 11.64
CA ARG A 426 -25.10 3.97 11.12
C ARG A 426 -24.25 5.23 11.21
N ALA A 427 -24.49 6.20 10.33
CA ALA A 427 -23.91 7.54 10.43
C ALA A 427 -24.96 8.51 11.00
N ILE A 428 -24.66 9.14 12.12
CA ILE A 428 -25.56 10.08 12.82
C ILE A 428 -25.09 11.49 12.50
N SER A 429 -25.98 12.32 11.96
CA SER A 429 -25.70 13.74 11.78
C SER A 429 -25.42 14.40 13.12
N VAL A 430 -24.35 15.20 13.16
CA VAL A 430 -24.00 16.01 14.34
C VAL A 430 -25.12 16.98 14.70
N SER A 431 -25.89 17.50 13.73
CA SER A 431 -27.06 18.35 14.00
C SER A 431 -28.25 17.59 14.60
N ALA A 432 -28.27 16.25 14.50
CA ALA A 432 -29.32 15.39 15.03
C ALA A 432 -28.84 14.52 16.21
N LEU A 433 -27.57 14.67 16.62
CA LEU A 433 -26.95 13.88 17.68
C LEU A 433 -27.54 14.26 19.04
N GLN A 434 -27.89 13.27 19.85
CA GLN A 434 -28.52 13.48 21.16
C GLN A 434 -27.83 12.66 22.26
N PRO A 435 -27.92 13.10 23.53
CA PRO A 435 -27.53 12.26 24.66
C PRO A 435 -28.24 10.90 24.61
N GLY A 436 -27.46 9.82 24.76
CA GLY A 436 -27.95 8.45 24.60
C GLY A 436 -27.54 7.78 23.28
N ASP A 437 -27.22 8.56 22.24
CA ASP A 437 -26.67 7.99 21.01
C ASP A 437 -25.30 7.34 21.27
N CYS A 438 -24.98 6.31 20.51
CA CYS A 438 -23.68 5.64 20.57
C CYS A 438 -22.88 5.92 19.30
N VAL A 439 -21.59 6.21 19.47
CA VAL A 439 -20.62 6.45 18.38
C VAL A 439 -19.38 5.58 18.57
N TYR A 440 -18.69 5.26 17.47
CA TYR A 440 -17.43 4.56 17.52
C TYR A 440 -16.30 5.53 17.85
N VAL A 441 -15.52 5.16 18.86
CA VAL A 441 -14.27 5.82 19.23
C VAL A 441 -13.12 4.84 19.22
N LEU A 442 -11.97 5.28 18.75
CA LEU A 442 -10.69 4.62 18.94
C LEU A 442 -10.01 5.25 20.15
N LEU A 443 -9.77 4.43 21.17
CA LEU A 443 -8.94 4.82 22.31
C LEU A 443 -7.47 4.48 22.04
N GLN A 444 -6.59 5.42 22.34
CA GLN A 444 -5.14 5.25 22.21
C GLN A 444 -4.45 5.62 23.53
N ALA A 445 -3.48 4.81 23.93
CA ALA A 445 -2.75 5.01 25.19
C ALA A 445 -1.86 6.27 25.18
N ALA A 446 -1.42 6.76 24.01
CA ALA A 446 -0.56 7.94 23.88
C ALA A 446 -0.60 8.55 22.47
N ALA A 447 -0.44 9.88 22.37
CA ALA A 447 -0.26 10.58 21.11
C ALA A 447 1.11 10.24 20.51
N ARG A 448 1.18 9.96 19.19
CA ARG A 448 2.43 9.65 18.48
C ARG A 448 2.65 10.66 17.35
N HIS A 449 3.12 11.86 17.69
CA HIS A 449 3.38 12.94 16.73
C HIS A 449 4.70 12.71 15.96
N THR A 450 5.75 12.22 16.64
CA THR A 450 7.10 11.99 16.07
C THR A 450 7.56 10.52 16.05
N GLY A 451 6.65 9.57 16.28
CA GLY A 451 6.97 8.14 16.40
C GLY A 451 7.46 7.71 17.79
N ILE A 452 7.65 8.66 18.71
CA ILE A 452 7.81 8.43 20.14
C ILE A 452 6.43 8.58 20.79
N ALA A 453 6.04 7.64 21.65
CA ALA A 453 4.83 7.78 22.45
C ALA A 453 5.03 8.95 23.42
N ILE A 454 4.22 10.00 23.27
CA ILE A 454 4.19 11.09 24.24
C ILE A 454 3.15 10.68 25.29
N GLU A 455 3.61 10.19 26.44
CA GLU A 455 2.77 10.00 27.64
C GLU A 455 2.46 11.38 28.27
N GLU A 456 1.89 12.30 27.51
CA GLU A 456 1.32 13.51 28.10
C GLU A 456 -0.09 13.22 28.58
N PHE A 457 -0.24 13.12 29.90
CA PHE A 457 -1.53 13.18 30.57
C PHE A 457 -2.10 14.60 30.46
N VAL A 458 -2.71 14.91 29.31
CA VAL A 458 -3.52 16.12 29.20
C VAL A 458 -4.85 15.88 29.91
N VAL A 459 -4.99 16.43 31.11
CA VAL A 459 -6.25 16.42 31.87
C VAL A 459 -7.30 17.19 31.08
N GLU A 460 -8.34 16.49 30.62
CA GLU A 460 -9.57 17.11 30.12
C GLU A 460 -10.24 17.84 31.29
N LYS A 461 -10.45 19.16 31.16
CA LYS A 461 -11.11 20.00 32.17
C LYS A 461 -12.54 20.34 31.77
#